data_AF-A0A7S0CIU4-F1
#
_entry.id   AF-A0A7S0CIU4-F1
#
_cell.length_a   1.000
_cell.length_b   1.000
_cell.length_c   1.000
_cell.angle_alpha   90.00
_cell.angle_beta   90.00
_cell.angle_gamma   90.00
#
_symmetry.space_group_name_H-M   'P 1'
#
loop_
_entity.id
_entity.type
_entity.pdbx_description
1 polymer ?
#
loop_
_entity_poly.entity_id
_entity_poly.type
_entity_poly.pdbx_seq_one_letter_code
_entity_poly.pdbx_strand_id
1 'polypeptide(L)'
;MWNHSLNCGRKNLLEPNALKRSLHSFVLRNEQTIFTKRIMMASNISYSNLGRFIEHDRSTENKKVVPYVSLGTSKHIGGNFVSARFLSTTDQTAATADKSCNVPTIESVKSMPNSHSTLSNESIFMLASMGHRDATSERLKRHIMEVDGVSYEDACEKFSEIAMFHHNIFRYNRLPYIGGVTVALGSAIASVPMVFNESVAKWFNENFVTTDVPPPVDLETAFEVGAWTWGWMEPCLGEASFVLLCLAFARSQIINLGYKPYTSGLKTRRASKLIEAYPQYNTEVLIQYSESDDFITIDK
;
A
#
# COMPACT_ATOMS: atom_id res chain seq x y z
N MET A 1 -2.19 -20.86 75.53
CA MET A 1 -3.09 -22.02 75.34
C MET A 1 -4.01 -21.71 74.17
N TRP A 2 -4.32 -22.74 73.38
CA TRP A 2 -5.10 -22.78 72.12
C TRP A 2 -4.26 -22.88 70.83
N ASN A 3 -3.84 -24.12 70.58
CA ASN A 3 -3.55 -24.71 69.28
C ASN A 3 -4.83 -24.80 68.45
N HIS A 4 -4.76 -24.48 67.16
CA HIS A 4 -5.64 -25.10 66.18
C HIS A 4 -4.88 -25.47 64.91
N SER A 5 -4.76 -26.78 64.73
CA SER A 5 -4.35 -27.48 63.53
C SER A 5 -5.49 -27.44 62.51
N LEU A 6 -5.20 -27.05 61.27
CA LEU A 6 -6.02 -27.40 60.11
C LEU A 6 -5.12 -27.97 59.02
N ASN A 7 -5.24 -29.29 58.90
CA ASN A 7 -4.70 -30.13 57.86
C ASN A 7 -5.80 -30.32 56.81
N CYS A 8 -5.59 -29.81 55.60
CA CYS A 8 -6.41 -30.10 54.40
C CYS A 8 -5.51 -29.74 53.21
N GLY A 9 -5.00 -30.62 52.37
CA GLY A 9 -5.61 -31.83 51.81
C GLY A 9 -5.86 -31.56 50.32
N ARG A 10 -5.07 -32.24 49.46
CA ARG A 10 -5.23 -32.40 47.99
C ARG A 10 -4.54 -31.37 47.07
N LYS A 11 -3.24 -31.58 46.83
CA LYS A 11 -2.53 -31.07 45.64
C LYS A 11 -2.83 -31.99 44.44
N ASN A 12 -3.82 -31.65 43.63
CA ASN A 12 -3.90 -32.16 42.26
C ASN A 12 -2.91 -31.34 41.43
N LEU A 13 -1.73 -31.90 41.19
CA LEU A 13 -0.75 -31.42 40.22
C LEU A 13 -1.37 -31.52 38.82
N LEU A 14 -2.05 -30.45 38.40
CA LEU A 14 -2.40 -30.24 37.00
C LEU A 14 -1.10 -30.02 36.23
N GLU A 15 -0.81 -30.92 35.29
CA GLU A 15 0.32 -30.80 34.39
C GLU A 15 0.33 -29.43 33.69
N PRO A 16 1.45 -28.68 33.75
CA PRO A 16 1.59 -27.40 33.06
C PRO A 16 1.47 -27.50 31.52
N ASN A 17 1.52 -28.73 30.98
CA ASN A 17 1.42 -29.00 29.55
C ASN A 17 -0.02 -29.03 29.01
N ALA A 18 -1.03 -29.29 29.86
CA ALA A 18 -2.43 -29.31 29.45
C ALA A 18 -2.99 -27.90 29.21
N LEU A 19 -2.60 -26.94 30.05
CA LEU A 19 -3.03 -25.54 29.91
C LEU A 19 -2.45 -24.88 28.65
N LYS A 20 -1.19 -25.22 28.31
CA LYS A 20 -0.50 -24.67 27.14
C LYS A 20 -1.11 -25.18 25.82
N ARG A 21 -1.53 -26.45 25.76
CA ARG A 21 -2.25 -27.00 24.59
C ARG A 21 -3.66 -26.44 24.46
N SER A 22 -4.36 -26.22 25.58
CA SER A 22 -5.70 -25.60 25.57
C SER A 22 -5.65 -24.15 25.06
N LEU A 23 -4.73 -23.33 25.58
CA LEU A 23 -4.55 -21.94 25.14
C LEU A 23 -4.13 -21.83 23.67
N HIS A 24 -3.25 -22.69 23.18
CA HIS A 24 -2.85 -22.68 21.76
C HIS A 24 -4.02 -23.07 20.84
N SER A 25 -4.85 -24.03 21.25
CA SER A 25 -6.05 -24.42 20.49
C SER A 25 -7.18 -23.37 20.54
N PHE A 26 -7.19 -22.51 21.56
CA PHE A 26 -8.16 -21.42 21.71
C PHE A 26 -7.74 -20.19 20.89
N VAL A 27 -6.46 -19.85 20.88
CA VAL A 27 -5.90 -18.76 20.05
C VAL A 27 -6.05 -19.09 18.57
N LEU A 28 -5.73 -20.31 18.14
CA LEU A 28 -5.89 -20.72 16.74
C LEU A 28 -7.37 -20.72 16.29
N ARG A 29 -8.32 -21.08 17.17
CA ARG A 29 -9.75 -21.04 16.84
C ARG A 29 -10.28 -19.61 16.70
N ASN A 30 -9.82 -18.68 17.54
CA ASN A 30 -10.26 -17.28 17.48
C ASN A 30 -9.65 -16.53 16.28
N GLU A 31 -8.38 -16.78 15.96
CA GLU A 31 -7.71 -16.23 14.77
C GLU A 31 -8.38 -16.73 13.47
N GLN A 32 -8.71 -18.03 13.39
CA GLN A 32 -9.37 -18.61 12.22
C GLN A 32 -10.78 -18.06 12.02
N THR A 33 -11.57 -17.84 13.08
CA THR A 33 -12.92 -17.26 12.97
C THR A 33 -12.90 -15.77 12.64
N ILE A 34 -11.91 -15.02 13.14
CA ILE A 34 -11.74 -13.60 12.77
C ILE A 34 -11.26 -13.50 11.32
N PHE A 35 -10.37 -14.38 10.86
CA PHE A 35 -9.88 -14.40 9.49
C PHE A 35 -10.96 -14.82 8.50
N THR A 36 -11.73 -15.88 8.77
CA THR A 36 -12.88 -16.26 7.92
C THR A 36 -13.99 -15.24 7.93
N LYS A 37 -14.32 -14.60 9.07
CA LYS A 37 -15.27 -13.48 9.09
C LYS A 37 -14.76 -12.28 8.30
N ARG A 38 -13.46 -11.97 8.36
CA ARG A 38 -12.86 -10.88 7.55
C ARG A 38 -12.81 -11.21 6.07
N ILE A 39 -12.54 -12.46 5.69
CA ILE A 39 -12.59 -12.90 4.29
C ILE A 39 -14.04 -12.89 3.78
N MET A 40 -15.01 -13.40 4.54
CA MET A 40 -16.42 -13.37 4.15
C MET A 40 -16.99 -11.95 4.10
N MET A 41 -16.57 -11.06 5.01
CA MET A 41 -16.93 -9.64 4.94
C MET A 41 -16.22 -8.95 3.76
N ALA A 42 -14.96 -9.27 3.48
CA ALA A 42 -14.24 -8.73 2.33
C ALA A 42 -14.80 -9.23 0.99
N SER A 43 -15.28 -10.48 0.90
CA SER A 43 -15.93 -11.00 -0.30
C SER A 43 -17.35 -10.42 -0.47
N ASN A 44 -18.14 -10.27 0.60
CA ASN A 44 -19.42 -9.55 0.52
C ASN A 44 -19.24 -8.04 0.20
N ILE A 45 -18.18 -7.41 0.70
CA ILE A 45 -17.81 -6.03 0.34
C ILE A 45 -17.30 -5.97 -1.11
N SER A 46 -16.59 -6.98 -1.59
CA SER A 46 -16.08 -7.05 -2.97
C SER A 46 -17.23 -7.25 -3.97
N TYR A 47 -18.19 -8.14 -3.72
CA TYR A 47 -19.36 -8.32 -4.60
C TYR A 47 -20.32 -7.12 -4.56
N SER A 48 -20.52 -6.49 -3.40
CA SER A 48 -21.34 -5.28 -3.30
C SER A 48 -20.67 -4.03 -3.88
N ASN A 49 -19.32 -3.96 -3.88
CA ASN A 49 -18.57 -2.90 -4.55
C ASN A 49 -18.37 -3.14 -6.04
N LEU A 50 -18.29 -4.40 -6.52
CA LEU A 50 -18.21 -4.69 -7.96
C LEU A 50 -19.52 -4.32 -8.66
N GLY A 51 -20.67 -4.59 -8.03
CA GLY A 51 -21.97 -4.11 -8.49
C GLY A 51 -22.07 -2.57 -8.48
N ARG A 52 -21.56 -1.92 -7.42
CA ARG A 52 -21.53 -0.45 -7.33
C ARG A 52 -20.52 0.20 -8.30
N PHE A 53 -19.42 -0.46 -8.67
CA PHE A 53 -18.45 0.09 -9.63
C PHE A 53 -19.00 0.06 -11.07
N ILE A 54 -19.77 -0.97 -11.43
CA ILE A 54 -20.43 -1.07 -12.74
C ILE A 54 -21.63 -0.10 -12.84
N GLU A 55 -22.34 0.19 -11.73
CA GLU A 55 -23.39 1.22 -11.71
C GLU A 55 -22.84 2.65 -11.57
N HIS A 56 -21.67 2.85 -10.94
CA HIS A 56 -21.07 4.18 -10.80
C HIS A 56 -20.48 4.70 -12.12
N ASP A 57 -20.00 3.83 -13.02
CA ASP A 57 -19.55 4.23 -14.36
C ASP A 57 -20.71 4.54 -15.33
N ARG A 58 -21.95 4.19 -14.97
CA ARG A 58 -23.16 4.56 -15.72
C ARG A 58 -23.92 5.76 -15.14
N SER A 59 -23.58 6.23 -13.94
CA SER A 59 -24.28 7.37 -13.29
C SER A 59 -23.42 8.64 -13.10
N THR A 60 -22.13 8.60 -13.46
CA THR A 60 -21.24 9.78 -13.44
C THR A 60 -21.51 10.80 -14.54
N GLU A 61 -22.46 10.55 -15.44
CA GLU A 61 -22.92 11.58 -16.39
C GLU A 61 -23.97 12.52 -15.76
N ASN A 62 -24.52 12.22 -14.56
CA ASN A 62 -25.57 13.07 -14.01
C ASN A 62 -25.80 12.89 -12.48
N LYS A 63 -24.96 13.53 -11.64
CA LYS A 63 -25.39 14.27 -10.42
C LYS A 63 -24.24 14.77 -9.53
N LYS A 64 -24.26 16.10 -9.34
CA LYS A 64 -23.95 16.90 -8.14
C LYS A 64 -22.74 16.51 -7.29
N VAL A 65 -21.64 17.21 -7.61
CA VAL A 65 -20.48 17.52 -6.77
C VAL A 65 -20.92 18.03 -5.39
N VAL A 66 -20.51 17.32 -4.33
CA VAL A 66 -20.47 17.86 -2.96
C VAL A 66 -19.14 18.63 -2.82
N PRO A 67 -19.16 19.87 -2.28
CA PRO A 67 -18.01 20.75 -2.37
C PRO A 67 -16.89 20.29 -1.45
N TYR A 68 -15.74 19.96 -2.02
CA TYR A 68 -14.47 20.17 -1.33
C TYR A 68 -14.37 21.66 -1.00
N VAL A 69 -14.06 21.97 0.25
CA VAL A 69 -13.66 23.32 0.67
C VAL A 69 -12.32 23.60 0.00
N SER A 70 -12.42 24.14 -1.21
CA SER A 70 -11.35 24.80 -1.94
C SER A 70 -10.98 26.06 -1.14
N LEU A 71 -9.76 26.09 -0.64
CA LEU A 71 -9.09 27.32 -0.28
C LEU A 71 -8.95 28.16 -1.57
N GLY A 72 -9.88 29.11 -1.71
CA GLY A 72 -9.65 30.43 -2.31
C GLY A 72 -9.12 30.45 -3.74
N THR A 73 -9.88 29.94 -4.71
CA THR A 73 -9.91 30.60 -6.03
C THR A 73 -11.13 31.52 -6.10
N SER A 74 -10.82 32.78 -6.40
CA SER A 74 -11.71 33.93 -6.42
C SER A 74 -13.00 33.69 -7.22
N LYS A 75 -14.14 33.95 -6.58
CA LYS A 75 -15.47 33.97 -7.21
C LYS A 75 -15.48 35.00 -8.34
N HIS A 76 -15.65 34.51 -9.56
CA HIS A 76 -16.17 35.30 -10.69
C HIS A 76 -17.58 35.80 -10.33
N ILE A 77 -17.66 37.07 -9.94
CA ILE A 77 -18.88 37.86 -10.04
C ILE A 77 -19.03 38.20 -11.52
N GLY A 78 -20.10 37.70 -12.14
CA GLY A 78 -20.55 38.19 -13.43
C GLY A 78 -20.98 39.65 -13.29
N GLY A 79 -20.28 40.55 -13.98
CA GLY A 79 -20.57 41.97 -14.00
C GLY A 79 -19.57 42.73 -14.85
N ASN A 80 -20.03 43.14 -16.03
CA ASN A 80 -19.44 44.13 -16.95
C ASN A 80 -17.98 43.89 -17.37
N PHE A 81 -17.85 43.38 -18.59
CA PHE A 81 -16.64 43.39 -19.38
C PHE A 81 -16.24 44.85 -19.70
N VAL A 82 -15.58 45.52 -18.74
CA VAL A 82 -14.83 46.74 -19.02
C VAL A 82 -13.52 46.28 -19.65
N SER A 83 -13.43 46.48 -20.96
CA SER A 83 -12.21 46.32 -21.75
C SER A 83 -11.12 47.22 -21.15
N ALA A 84 -10.31 46.66 -20.24
CA ALA A 84 -9.08 47.26 -19.78
C ALA A 84 -8.06 47.16 -20.93
N ARG A 85 -8.10 48.20 -21.77
CA ARG A 85 -7.09 48.52 -22.77
C ARG A 85 -5.75 48.67 -22.04
N PHE A 86 -5.01 47.58 -21.95
CA PHE A 86 -3.65 47.55 -21.43
C PHE A 86 -2.78 48.33 -22.41
N LEU A 87 -2.57 49.62 -22.13
CA LEU A 87 -1.59 50.45 -22.80
C LEU A 87 -0.19 49.95 -22.40
N SER A 88 0.26 48.92 -23.11
CA SER A 88 1.68 48.61 -23.23
C SER A 88 2.29 49.70 -24.10
N THR A 89 2.72 50.78 -23.45
CA THR A 89 3.54 51.82 -24.03
C THR A 89 4.93 51.66 -23.44
N THR A 90 5.72 50.77 -24.01
CA THR A 90 7.18 50.83 -23.92
C THR A 90 7.76 50.33 -25.22
N ASP A 91 8.45 51.25 -25.88
CA ASP A 91 9.18 51.13 -27.12
C ASP A 91 9.87 49.77 -27.28
N GLN A 92 9.41 49.02 -28.29
CA GLN A 92 10.23 48.04 -28.96
C GLN A 92 11.22 48.77 -29.85
N THR A 93 12.38 49.12 -29.30
CA THR A 93 13.59 49.25 -30.10
C THR A 93 13.96 47.84 -30.54
N ALA A 94 13.71 47.57 -31.83
CA ALA A 94 14.09 46.36 -32.54
C ALA A 94 15.62 46.24 -32.58
N ALA A 95 16.23 45.81 -31.48
CA ALA A 95 17.57 45.27 -31.48
C ALA A 95 17.50 43.86 -32.06
N THR A 96 18.16 43.68 -33.19
CA THR A 96 18.41 42.39 -33.83
C THR A 96 19.03 41.44 -32.80
N ALA A 97 18.18 40.60 -32.19
CA ALA A 97 18.58 39.60 -31.22
C ALA A 97 19.36 38.51 -31.94
N ASP A 98 20.67 38.71 -31.99
CA ASP A 98 21.64 37.69 -32.35
C ASP A 98 21.43 36.54 -31.36
N LYS A 99 20.92 35.41 -31.88
CA LYS A 99 20.58 34.21 -31.10
C LYS A 99 21.88 33.50 -30.73
N SER A 100 22.75 34.18 -30.00
CA SER A 100 23.95 33.59 -29.44
C SER A 100 23.49 32.51 -28.46
N CYS A 101 23.85 31.26 -28.75
CA CYS A 101 23.72 30.18 -27.78
C CYS A 101 24.41 30.66 -26.51
N ASN A 102 23.64 30.98 -25.47
CA ASN A 102 24.18 31.39 -24.19
C ASN A 102 24.74 30.12 -23.53
N VAL A 103 25.97 29.77 -23.91
CA VAL A 103 26.67 28.62 -23.38
C VAL A 103 26.99 28.96 -21.92
N PRO A 104 26.54 28.15 -20.95
CA PRO A 104 26.77 28.44 -19.54
C PRO A 104 28.27 28.52 -19.26
N THR A 105 28.71 29.63 -18.67
CA THR A 105 30.11 29.83 -18.28
C THR A 105 30.46 28.96 -17.07
N ILE A 106 31.73 28.55 -16.94
CA ILE A 106 32.20 27.71 -15.83
C ILE A 106 31.91 28.35 -14.46
N GLU A 107 32.00 29.68 -14.38
CA GLU A 107 31.69 30.44 -13.17
C GLU A 107 30.21 30.35 -12.81
N SER A 108 29.32 30.45 -13.80
CA SER A 108 27.87 30.28 -13.61
C SER A 108 27.56 28.88 -13.09
N VAL A 109 28.16 27.84 -13.67
CA VAL A 109 27.96 26.45 -13.21
C VAL A 109 28.46 26.24 -11.78
N LYS A 110 29.59 26.84 -11.40
CA LYS A 110 30.10 26.77 -10.01
C LYS A 110 29.20 27.46 -8.99
N SER A 111 28.45 28.48 -9.41
CA SER A 111 27.45 29.15 -8.56
C SER A 111 26.13 28.40 -8.46
N MET A 112 25.93 27.34 -9.24
CA MET A 112 24.69 26.58 -9.19
C MET A 112 24.59 25.79 -7.88
N PRO A 113 23.42 25.78 -7.24
CA PRO A 113 23.19 25.01 -6.02
C PRO A 113 23.32 23.52 -6.32
N ASN A 114 24.23 22.85 -5.62
CA ASN A 114 24.52 21.42 -5.80
C ASN A 114 23.66 20.52 -4.90
N SER A 115 22.93 21.10 -3.94
CA SER A 115 22.09 20.39 -2.97
C SER A 115 20.79 21.15 -2.73
N HIS A 116 19.70 20.42 -2.47
CA HIS A 116 18.41 21.01 -2.09
C HIS A 116 18.52 21.91 -0.86
N SER A 117 19.43 21.60 0.07
CA SER A 117 19.69 22.43 1.26
C SER A 117 20.25 23.82 0.92
N THR A 118 20.87 24.00 -0.25
CA THR A 118 21.42 25.30 -0.69
C THR A 118 20.42 26.13 -1.50
N LEU A 119 19.27 25.57 -1.85
CA LEU A 119 18.24 26.27 -2.63
C LEU A 119 17.53 27.34 -1.81
N SER A 120 17.03 28.37 -2.50
CA SER A 120 16.16 29.37 -1.90
C SER A 120 14.82 28.73 -1.47
N ASN A 121 14.15 29.33 -0.47
CA ASN A 121 12.86 28.84 0.02
C ASN A 121 11.82 28.75 -1.11
N GLU A 122 11.82 29.73 -2.02
CA GLU A 122 10.90 29.79 -3.15
C GLU A 122 11.15 28.62 -4.13
N SER A 123 12.42 28.34 -4.47
CA SER A 123 12.76 27.22 -5.35
C SER A 123 12.37 25.87 -4.74
N ILE A 124 12.60 25.69 -3.43
CA ILE A 124 12.19 24.46 -2.72
C ILE A 124 10.69 24.32 -2.70
N PHE A 125 9.95 25.40 -2.44
CA PHE A 125 8.50 25.37 -2.45
C PHE A 125 7.94 24.97 -3.83
N MET A 126 8.48 25.53 -4.91
CA MET A 126 8.10 25.16 -6.27
C MET A 126 8.41 23.68 -6.56
N LEU A 127 9.62 23.21 -6.27
CA LEU A 127 10.01 21.81 -6.49
C LEU A 127 9.19 20.83 -5.64
N ALA A 128 8.91 21.19 -4.39
CA ALA A 128 8.04 20.43 -3.50
C ALA A 128 6.61 20.35 -4.05
N SER A 129 6.10 21.44 -4.63
CA SER A 129 4.78 21.48 -5.28
C SER A 129 4.71 20.63 -6.55
N MET A 130 5.85 20.42 -7.22
CA MET A 130 5.98 19.48 -8.34
C MET A 130 6.12 18.01 -7.89
N GLY A 131 6.19 17.76 -6.58
CA GLY A 131 6.30 16.42 -6.01
C GLY A 131 7.72 15.86 -5.95
N HIS A 132 8.76 16.69 -6.07
CA HIS A 132 10.14 16.23 -5.88
C HIS A 132 10.39 15.87 -4.41
N ARG A 133 10.67 14.58 -4.15
CA ARG A 133 10.85 14.01 -2.80
C ARG A 133 11.92 14.70 -1.96
N ASP A 134 13.06 15.03 -2.56
CA ASP A 134 14.15 15.65 -1.82
C ASP A 134 13.80 17.09 -1.42
N ALA A 135 13.06 17.80 -2.28
CA ALA A 135 12.57 19.14 -2.00
C ALA A 135 11.45 19.15 -0.94
N THR A 136 10.51 18.19 -0.96
CA THR A 136 9.49 18.07 0.09
C THR A 136 10.12 17.71 1.44
N SER A 137 11.13 16.83 1.43
CA SER A 137 11.91 16.48 2.63
C SER A 137 12.64 17.70 3.20
N GLU A 138 13.31 18.47 2.35
CA GLU A 138 14.00 19.69 2.75
C GLU A 138 13.02 20.76 3.27
N ARG A 139 11.87 20.93 2.60
CA ARG A 139 10.81 21.82 3.07
C ARG A 139 10.31 21.43 4.45
N LEU A 140 10.14 20.14 4.72
CA LEU A 140 9.73 19.66 6.05
C LEU A 140 10.80 19.96 7.11
N LYS A 141 12.10 19.79 6.81
CA LYS A 141 13.18 20.17 7.74
C LYS A 141 13.18 21.66 8.07
N ARG A 142 13.03 22.53 7.07
CA ARG A 142 12.94 23.99 7.28
C ARG A 142 11.70 24.36 8.10
N HIS A 143 10.59 23.66 7.88
CA HIS A 143 9.37 23.81 8.68
C HIS A 143 9.59 23.38 10.14
N ILE A 144 10.34 22.30 10.39
CA ILE A 144 10.73 21.87 11.75
C ILE A 144 11.60 22.94 12.42
N MET A 145 12.59 23.50 11.72
CA MET A 145 13.42 24.59 12.26
C MET A 145 12.58 25.82 12.65
N GLU A 146 11.61 26.20 11.82
CA GLU A 146 10.73 27.35 12.07
C GLU A 146 9.81 27.11 13.28
N VAL A 147 9.19 25.93 13.38
CA VAL A 147 8.25 25.62 14.47
C VAL A 147 8.96 25.37 15.80
N ASP A 148 10.06 24.60 15.77
CA ASP A 148 10.75 24.16 16.99
C ASP A 148 11.86 25.13 17.41
N GLY A 149 12.27 26.06 16.54
CA GLY A 149 13.33 27.04 16.81
C GLY A 149 14.72 26.41 16.97
N VAL A 150 14.97 25.27 16.31
CA VAL A 150 16.18 24.46 16.47
C VAL A 150 17.17 24.65 15.33
N SER A 151 18.41 24.16 15.52
CA SER A 151 19.43 24.14 14.47
C SER A 151 19.04 23.20 13.32
N TYR A 152 19.72 23.32 12.17
CA TYR A 152 19.44 22.46 11.02
C TYR A 152 19.82 20.99 11.30
N GLU A 153 20.88 20.77 12.07
CA GLU A 153 21.34 19.46 12.52
C GLU A 153 20.27 18.76 13.39
N ASP A 154 19.72 19.49 14.37
CA ASP A 154 18.65 18.98 15.23
C ASP A 154 17.36 18.71 14.43
N ALA A 155 17.03 19.59 13.47
CA ALA A 155 15.90 19.40 12.57
C ALA A 155 16.08 18.17 11.67
N CYS A 156 17.31 17.83 11.27
CA CYS A 156 17.59 16.60 10.53
C CYS A 156 17.38 15.35 11.39
N GLU A 157 17.73 15.39 12.68
CA GLU A 157 17.46 14.30 13.62
C GLU A 157 15.94 14.09 13.79
N LYS A 158 15.20 15.17 14.04
CA LYS A 158 13.73 15.13 14.13
C LYS A 158 13.06 14.66 12.84
N PHE A 159 13.55 15.11 11.69
CA PHE A 159 13.10 14.62 10.40
C PHE A 159 13.36 13.11 10.25
N SER A 160 14.51 12.60 10.70
CA SER A 160 14.81 11.17 10.67
C SER A 160 13.83 10.36 11.52
N GLU A 161 13.47 10.86 12.71
CA GLU A 161 12.41 10.25 13.54
C GLU A 161 11.07 10.17 12.80
N ILE A 162 10.64 11.27 12.17
CA ILE A 162 9.39 11.34 11.39
C ILE A 162 9.45 10.38 10.19
N ALA A 163 10.57 10.34 9.48
CA ALA A 163 10.78 9.46 8.34
C ALA A 163 10.73 7.97 8.74
N MET A 164 11.37 7.61 9.87
CA MET A 164 11.29 6.25 10.41
C MET A 164 9.86 5.87 10.82
N PHE A 165 9.13 6.78 11.45
CA PHE A 165 7.72 6.54 11.80
C PHE A 165 6.85 6.34 10.56
N HIS A 166 7.03 7.19 9.54
CA HIS A 166 6.32 7.09 8.26
C HIS A 166 6.60 5.75 7.55
N HIS A 167 7.87 5.31 7.52
CA HIS A 167 8.26 4.02 6.96
C HIS A 167 7.68 2.82 7.74
N ASN A 168 7.57 2.92 9.07
CA ASN A 168 6.99 1.86 9.91
C ASN A 168 5.49 1.69 9.69
N ILE A 169 4.73 2.78 9.53
CA ILE A 169 3.31 2.72 9.16
C ILE A 169 3.11 1.95 7.84
N PHE A 170 4.05 2.12 6.92
CA PHE A 170 3.98 1.51 5.61
C PHE A 170 4.17 -0.02 5.64
N ARG A 171 5.12 -0.53 6.43
CA ARG A 171 5.42 -1.98 6.49
C ARG A 171 4.18 -2.82 6.75
N TYR A 172 3.31 -2.42 7.68
CA TYR A 172 2.09 -3.14 8.02
C TYR A 172 1.04 -3.12 6.90
N ASN A 173 0.91 -2.00 6.18
CA ASN A 173 -0.06 -1.87 5.08
C ASN A 173 0.35 -2.69 3.84
N ARG A 174 1.64 -3.01 3.68
CA ARG A 174 2.17 -3.79 2.55
C ARG A 174 1.94 -5.30 2.69
N LEU A 175 1.92 -5.81 3.93
CA LEU A 175 1.78 -7.24 4.24
C LEU A 175 0.60 -7.95 3.56
N PRO A 176 -0.65 -7.42 3.56
CA PRO A 176 -1.76 -8.15 2.92
C PRO A 176 -1.57 -8.32 1.42
N TYR A 177 -0.94 -7.36 0.74
CA TYR A 177 -0.69 -7.45 -0.69
C TYR A 177 0.42 -8.44 -1.02
N ILE A 178 1.55 -8.39 -0.28
CA ILE A 178 2.62 -9.39 -0.42
C ILE A 178 2.04 -10.78 -0.14
N GLY A 179 1.29 -10.92 0.97
CA GLY A 179 0.62 -12.17 1.32
C GLY A 179 -0.30 -12.65 0.20
N GLY A 180 -1.10 -11.76 -0.40
CA GLY A 180 -1.95 -12.09 -1.54
C GLY A 180 -1.16 -12.60 -2.75
N VAL A 181 -0.08 -11.92 -3.13
CA VAL A 181 0.80 -12.35 -4.24
C VAL A 181 1.44 -13.71 -3.94
N THR A 182 2.01 -13.87 -2.75
CA THR A 182 2.68 -15.11 -2.34
C THR A 182 1.71 -16.29 -2.29
N VAL A 183 0.52 -16.10 -1.71
CA VAL A 183 -0.51 -17.15 -1.66
C VAL A 183 -0.99 -17.50 -3.07
N ALA A 184 -1.21 -16.52 -3.95
CA ALA A 184 -1.68 -16.79 -5.30
C ALA A 184 -0.64 -17.53 -6.15
N LEU A 185 0.62 -17.06 -6.14
CA LEU A 185 1.70 -17.74 -6.86
C LEU A 185 2.00 -19.12 -6.26
N GLY A 186 2.02 -19.22 -4.94
CA GLY A 186 2.19 -20.49 -4.24
C GLY A 186 1.10 -21.49 -4.57
N SER A 187 -0.16 -21.03 -4.62
CA SER A 187 -1.30 -21.89 -4.99
C SER A 187 -1.21 -22.35 -6.45
N ALA A 188 -0.84 -21.47 -7.38
CA ALA A 188 -0.66 -21.82 -8.79
C ALA A 188 0.47 -22.85 -9.01
N ILE A 189 1.56 -22.75 -8.23
CA ILE A 189 2.66 -23.71 -8.30
C ILE A 189 2.28 -25.02 -7.61
N ALA A 190 1.60 -24.95 -6.48
CA ALA A 190 1.20 -26.13 -5.70
C ALA A 190 0.06 -26.93 -6.33
N SER A 191 -0.75 -26.33 -7.20
CA SER A 191 -1.84 -27.03 -7.88
C SER A 191 -1.35 -28.04 -8.91
N VAL A 192 -0.24 -27.75 -9.61
CA VAL A 192 0.36 -28.67 -10.59
C VAL A 192 0.75 -30.03 -10.00
N PRO A 193 1.58 -30.14 -8.93
CA PRO A 193 1.93 -31.43 -8.36
C PRO A 193 0.73 -32.12 -7.70
N MET A 194 -0.28 -31.38 -7.26
CA MET A 194 -1.49 -31.98 -6.69
C MET A 194 -2.28 -32.81 -7.73
N VAL A 195 -2.19 -32.47 -9.01
CA VAL A 195 -2.85 -33.20 -10.12
C VAL A 195 -1.96 -34.33 -10.66
N PHE A 196 -0.65 -34.09 -10.81
CA PHE A 196 0.24 -34.98 -11.54
C PHE A 196 1.13 -35.89 -10.67
N ASN A 197 1.12 -35.71 -9.33
CA ASN A 197 1.89 -36.54 -8.40
C ASN A 197 0.97 -37.49 -7.62
N GLU A 198 1.21 -38.80 -7.77
CA GLU A 198 0.40 -39.85 -7.15
C GLU A 198 0.29 -39.69 -5.62
N SER A 199 1.41 -39.45 -4.93
CA SER A 199 1.45 -39.35 -3.47
C SER A 199 0.64 -38.16 -2.94
N VAL A 200 0.75 -37.00 -3.59
CA VAL A 200 0.01 -35.79 -3.21
C VAL A 200 -1.49 -35.95 -3.52
N ALA A 201 -1.82 -36.53 -4.69
CA ALA A 201 -3.18 -36.80 -5.10
C ALA A 201 -3.89 -37.79 -4.15
N LYS A 202 -3.21 -38.89 -3.76
CA LYS A 202 -3.72 -39.84 -2.77
C LYS A 202 -3.94 -39.19 -1.40
N TRP A 203 -2.96 -38.42 -0.91
CA TRP A 203 -3.11 -37.69 0.34
C TRP A 203 -4.31 -36.73 0.32
N PHE A 204 -4.48 -35.97 -0.77
CA PHE A 204 -5.60 -35.05 -0.90
C PHE A 204 -6.95 -35.78 -0.99
N ASN A 205 -7.00 -36.87 -1.76
CA ASN A 205 -8.18 -37.71 -1.88
C ASN A 205 -8.58 -38.32 -0.53
N GLU A 206 -7.64 -38.86 0.25
CA GLU A 206 -7.89 -39.44 1.57
C GLU A 206 -8.47 -38.42 2.58
N ASN A 207 -8.04 -37.16 2.50
CA ASN A 207 -8.42 -36.13 3.46
C ASN A 207 -9.67 -35.33 3.06
N PHE A 208 -9.94 -35.16 1.77
CA PHE A 208 -10.95 -34.20 1.29
C PHE A 208 -11.99 -34.79 0.34
N VAL A 209 -11.60 -35.64 -0.61
CA VAL A 209 -12.47 -36.05 -1.74
C VAL A 209 -13.12 -37.40 -1.51
N THR A 210 -12.40 -38.34 -0.89
CA THR A 210 -12.85 -39.69 -0.53
C THR A 210 -13.35 -40.54 -1.70
N THR A 211 -12.75 -40.39 -2.89
CA THR A 211 -13.05 -41.21 -4.08
C THR A 211 -12.27 -42.53 -4.04
N ASP A 212 -12.78 -43.57 -4.69
CA ASP A 212 -12.05 -44.84 -4.85
C ASP A 212 -10.73 -44.62 -5.60
N VAL A 213 -9.66 -45.20 -5.06
CA VAL A 213 -8.32 -45.15 -5.65
C VAL A 213 -8.20 -46.32 -6.64
N PRO A 214 -7.87 -46.07 -7.93
CA PRO A 214 -7.71 -47.13 -8.91
C PRO A 214 -6.54 -48.06 -8.55
N PRO A 215 -6.52 -49.28 -9.10
CA PRO A 215 -5.42 -50.22 -8.86
C PRO A 215 -4.08 -49.62 -9.32
N PRO A 216 -2.97 -50.01 -8.70
CA PRO A 216 -1.66 -49.38 -8.94
C PRO A 216 -1.14 -49.53 -10.39
N VAL A 217 -1.67 -50.50 -11.15
CA VAL A 217 -1.36 -50.68 -12.59
C VAL A 217 -1.85 -49.50 -13.43
N ASP A 218 -2.90 -48.79 -13.00
CA ASP A 218 -3.49 -47.67 -13.73
C ASP A 218 -2.96 -46.31 -13.23
N LEU A 219 -1.86 -46.28 -12.46
CA LEU A 219 -1.28 -45.06 -11.86
C LEU A 219 0.23 -44.92 -12.13
N GLU A 220 0.77 -45.62 -13.13
CA GLU A 220 2.22 -45.68 -13.38
C GLU A 220 2.77 -44.37 -13.96
N THR A 221 1.95 -43.63 -14.70
CA THR A 221 2.35 -42.38 -15.35
C THR A 221 1.63 -41.15 -14.76
N ALA A 222 2.30 -40.00 -14.79
CA ALA A 222 1.71 -38.74 -14.33
C ALA A 222 0.41 -38.38 -15.07
N PHE A 223 0.26 -38.78 -16.34
CA PHE A 223 -0.96 -38.56 -17.11
C PHE A 223 -2.11 -39.45 -16.67
N GLU A 224 -1.85 -40.70 -16.25
CA GLU A 224 -2.87 -41.58 -15.69
C GLU A 224 -3.33 -41.10 -14.31
N VAL A 225 -2.39 -40.66 -13.47
CA VAL A 225 -2.71 -39.96 -12.21
C VAL A 225 -3.55 -38.72 -12.49
N GLY A 226 -3.17 -37.92 -13.50
CA GLY A 226 -3.93 -36.76 -13.96
C GLY A 226 -5.34 -37.12 -14.42
N ALA A 227 -5.49 -38.18 -15.22
CA ALA A 227 -6.79 -38.66 -15.69
C ALA A 227 -7.70 -39.11 -14.53
N TRP A 228 -7.13 -39.76 -13.51
CA TRP A 228 -7.86 -40.11 -12.29
C TRP A 228 -8.26 -38.86 -11.49
N THR A 229 -7.33 -37.93 -11.25
CA THR A 229 -7.62 -36.71 -10.47
C THR A 229 -8.63 -35.79 -11.17
N TRP A 230 -8.61 -35.69 -12.50
CA TRP A 230 -9.65 -35.01 -13.30
C TRP A 230 -11.02 -35.71 -13.28
N GLY A 231 -11.13 -36.91 -12.72
CA GLY A 231 -12.43 -37.55 -12.48
C GLY A 231 -13.23 -36.84 -11.39
N TRP A 232 -12.56 -36.16 -10.46
CA TRP A 232 -13.17 -35.47 -9.32
C TRP A 232 -12.74 -34.00 -9.17
N MET A 233 -11.66 -33.58 -9.82
CA MET A 233 -11.37 -32.18 -10.12
C MET A 233 -11.92 -31.84 -11.49
N GLU A 234 -12.27 -30.57 -11.75
CA GLU A 234 -12.66 -30.15 -13.09
C GLU A 234 -11.57 -30.54 -14.13
N PRO A 235 -11.94 -30.80 -15.41
CA PRO A 235 -11.01 -31.26 -16.46
C PRO A 235 -9.77 -30.35 -16.62
N CYS A 236 -8.75 -30.75 -17.40
CA CYS A 236 -7.50 -29.99 -17.59
C CYS A 236 -7.69 -28.47 -17.82
N LEU A 237 -8.80 -28.09 -18.47
CA LEU A 237 -9.18 -26.70 -18.71
C LEU A 237 -9.42 -25.91 -17.40
N GLY A 238 -10.00 -26.55 -16.38
CA GLY A 238 -10.21 -25.98 -15.05
C GLY A 238 -8.89 -25.69 -14.33
N GLU A 239 -7.94 -26.63 -14.34
CA GLU A 239 -6.61 -26.44 -13.74
C GLU A 239 -5.84 -25.29 -14.43
N ALA A 240 -5.83 -25.27 -15.77
CA ALA A 240 -5.22 -24.18 -16.52
C ALA A 240 -5.89 -22.82 -16.23
N SER A 241 -7.23 -22.80 -16.09
CA SER A 241 -7.98 -21.60 -15.74
C SER A 241 -7.68 -21.13 -14.32
N PHE A 242 -7.50 -22.05 -13.37
CA PHE A 242 -7.12 -21.73 -11.99
C PHE A 242 -5.73 -21.09 -11.92
N VAL A 243 -4.73 -21.67 -12.60
CA VAL A 243 -3.39 -21.09 -12.68
C VAL A 243 -3.43 -19.67 -13.27
N LEU A 244 -4.16 -19.48 -14.38
CA LEU A 244 -4.33 -18.17 -14.99
C LEU A 244 -5.05 -17.17 -14.07
N LEU A 245 -6.05 -17.62 -13.31
CA LEU A 245 -6.76 -16.80 -12.33
C LEU A 245 -5.82 -16.35 -11.21
N CYS A 246 -5.00 -17.25 -10.67
CA CYS A 246 -3.99 -16.93 -9.66
C CYS A 246 -2.96 -15.93 -10.18
N LEU A 247 -2.50 -16.08 -11.43
CA LEU A 247 -1.59 -15.13 -12.07
C LEU A 247 -2.25 -13.76 -12.29
N ALA A 248 -3.51 -13.73 -12.74
CA ALA A 248 -4.27 -12.49 -12.92
C ALA A 248 -4.49 -11.77 -11.58
N PHE A 249 -4.80 -12.52 -10.53
CA PHE A 249 -4.91 -11.98 -9.17
C PHE A 249 -3.58 -11.44 -8.67
N ALA A 250 -2.48 -12.21 -8.80
CA ALA A 250 -1.14 -11.77 -8.41
C ALA A 250 -0.76 -10.45 -9.12
N ARG A 251 -1.03 -10.36 -10.43
CA ARG A 251 -0.86 -9.13 -11.22
C ARG A 251 -1.67 -7.97 -10.64
N SER A 252 -2.95 -8.19 -10.31
CA SER A 252 -3.80 -7.16 -9.69
C SER A 252 -3.24 -6.67 -8.35
N GLN A 253 -2.74 -7.58 -7.50
CA GLN A 253 -2.10 -7.22 -6.23
C GLN A 253 -0.79 -6.44 -6.42
N ILE A 254 0.01 -6.79 -7.43
CA ILE A 254 1.24 -6.07 -7.79
C ILE A 254 0.92 -4.65 -8.28
N ILE A 255 -0.14 -4.48 -9.08
CA ILE A 255 -0.63 -3.16 -9.51
C ILE A 255 -1.11 -2.36 -8.30
N ASN A 256 -1.82 -2.99 -7.35
CA ASN A 256 -2.28 -2.33 -6.12
C ASN A 256 -1.16 -1.94 -5.16
N LEU A 257 -0.03 -2.67 -5.16
CA LEU A 257 1.22 -2.28 -4.50
C LEU A 257 1.87 -1.05 -5.17
N GLY A 258 1.32 -0.61 -6.29
CA GLY A 258 1.56 0.63 -6.99
C GLY A 258 2.83 0.67 -7.84
N TYR A 259 2.98 -0.40 -8.61
CA TYR A 259 3.15 -0.18 -10.04
C TYR A 259 1.88 0.54 -10.56
N LYS A 260 1.86 1.87 -10.47
CA LYS A 260 0.77 2.86 -10.67
C LYS A 260 -0.61 2.37 -11.21
N PRO A 261 -1.74 2.94 -10.73
CA PRO A 261 -1.86 4.15 -9.91
C PRO A 261 -2.26 3.83 -8.46
N TYR A 262 -1.49 4.33 -7.50
CA TYR A 262 -1.85 4.27 -6.08
C TYR A 262 -3.22 4.91 -5.88
N THR A 263 -4.11 4.18 -5.20
CA THR A 263 -5.39 4.72 -4.74
C THR A 263 -5.10 5.87 -3.78
N SER A 264 -5.52 7.08 -4.14
CA SER A 264 -5.42 8.30 -3.33
C SER A 264 -5.77 8.05 -1.85
N GLY A 265 -6.71 7.16 -1.58
CA GLY A 265 -7.10 6.74 -0.24
C GLY A 265 -5.95 6.19 0.63
N LEU A 266 -5.00 5.43 0.09
CA LEU A 266 -3.84 4.98 0.88
C LEU A 266 -2.90 6.14 1.21
N LYS A 267 -2.66 7.05 0.24
CA LYS A 267 -1.86 8.25 0.47
C LYS A 267 -2.48 9.13 1.56
N THR A 268 -3.79 9.38 1.49
CA THR A 268 -4.52 10.16 2.51
C THR A 268 -4.49 9.47 3.87
N ARG A 269 -4.66 8.14 3.95
CA ARG A 269 -4.57 7.40 5.22
C ARG A 269 -3.18 7.48 5.84
N ARG A 270 -2.11 7.41 5.03
CA ARG A 270 -0.73 7.59 5.50
C ARG A 270 -0.53 8.99 6.05
N ALA A 271 -0.91 10.01 5.30
CA ALA A 271 -0.80 11.39 5.73
C ALA A 271 -1.59 11.64 7.03
N SER A 272 -2.80 11.10 7.14
CA SER A 272 -3.64 11.23 8.35
C SER A 272 -2.94 10.69 9.60
N LYS A 273 -2.31 9.50 9.51
CA LYS A 273 -1.55 8.94 10.64
C LYS A 273 -0.31 9.75 10.99
N LEU A 274 0.34 10.35 9.99
CA LEU A 274 1.50 11.22 10.21
C LEU A 274 1.08 12.52 10.92
N ILE A 275 -0.04 13.11 10.52
CA ILE A 275 -0.64 14.29 11.14
C ILE A 275 -1.06 13.99 12.59
N GLU A 276 -1.68 12.84 12.83
CA GLU A 276 -2.07 12.41 14.18
C GLU A 276 -0.87 12.27 15.12
N ALA A 277 0.27 11.79 14.62
CA ALA A 277 1.49 11.62 15.40
C ALA A 277 2.26 12.93 15.63
N TYR A 278 2.19 13.87 14.69
CA TYR A 278 2.93 15.14 14.74
C TYR A 278 2.02 16.35 14.47
N PRO A 279 1.04 16.62 15.35
CA PRO A 279 0.05 17.68 15.15
C PRO A 279 0.63 19.10 15.24
N GLN A 280 1.84 19.28 15.76
CA GLN A 280 2.50 20.58 15.87
C GLN A 280 2.97 21.14 14.52
N TYR A 281 3.18 20.30 13.51
CA TYR A 281 3.65 20.73 12.20
C TYR A 281 2.48 21.01 11.25
N ASN A 282 2.74 21.80 10.21
CA ASN A 282 1.72 22.17 9.24
C ASN A 282 1.24 20.92 8.48
N THR A 283 -0.08 20.70 8.52
CA THR A 283 -0.76 19.55 7.92
C THR A 283 -0.47 19.41 6.42
N GLU A 284 -0.43 20.52 5.67
CA GLU A 284 -0.18 20.50 4.22
C GLU A 284 1.25 20.04 3.89
N VAL A 285 2.23 20.47 4.69
CA VAL A 285 3.64 20.07 4.52
C VAL A 285 3.79 18.57 4.79
N LEU A 286 3.15 18.05 5.84
CA LEU A 286 3.14 16.62 6.16
C LEU A 286 2.43 15.79 5.09
N ILE A 287 1.29 16.28 4.55
CA ILE A 287 0.60 15.62 3.43
C ILE A 287 1.51 15.54 2.22
N GLN A 288 2.08 16.67 1.77
CA GLN A 288 2.95 16.71 0.60
C GLN A 288 4.18 15.81 0.75
N TYR A 289 4.80 15.82 1.93
CA TYR A 289 5.90 14.90 2.24
C TYR A 289 5.44 13.43 2.11
N SER A 290 4.35 13.05 2.79
CA SER A 290 3.81 11.69 2.74
C SER A 290 3.34 11.25 1.34
N GLU A 291 3.00 12.18 0.46
CA GLU A 291 2.55 11.89 -0.90
C GLU A 291 3.71 11.76 -1.90
N SER A 292 4.82 12.45 -1.64
CA SER A 292 6.05 12.46 -2.44
C SER A 292 6.96 11.27 -2.23
N ASP A 293 6.84 10.57 -1.09
CA ASP A 293 7.65 9.39 -0.82
C ASP A 293 7.12 8.16 -1.58
N ASP A 294 7.98 7.67 -2.47
CA ASP A 294 7.74 6.51 -3.31
C ASP A 294 8.00 5.21 -2.55
N PHE A 295 7.15 4.22 -2.78
CA PHE A 295 7.12 2.98 -2.02
C PHE A 295 8.25 2.00 -2.35
N ILE A 296 9.04 2.29 -3.38
CA ILE A 296 10.02 1.37 -3.98
C ILE A 296 11.42 2.00 -3.99
N THR A 297 11.75 2.84 -3.01
CA THR A 297 13.18 2.97 -2.69
C THR A 297 13.58 1.71 -1.94
N ILE A 298 14.01 0.70 -2.70
CA ILE A 298 14.85 -0.37 -2.17
C ILE A 298 16.11 0.35 -1.70
N ASP A 299 16.36 0.37 -0.40
CA ASP A 299 17.63 0.86 0.16
C ASP A 299 18.77 0.18 -0.63
N LYS A 300 19.45 0.97 -1.46
CA LYS A 300 20.62 0.53 -2.24
C LYS A 300 21.88 0.73 -1.42
#